data_AF-A0A5C8T3G4-F1
#
_entry.id   AF-A0A5C8T3G4-F1
#
_cell.length_a   1.000
_cell.length_b   1.000
_cell.length_c   1.000
_cell.angle_alpha   90.00
_cell.angle_beta   90.00
_cell.angle_gamma   90.00
#
_symmetry.space_group_name_H-M   'P 1'
#
loop_
_entity.id
_entity.type
_entity.pdbx_description
1 polymer ?
#
loop_
_entity_poly.entity_id
_entity_poly.type
_entity_poly.pdbx_seq_one_letter_code
_entity_poly.pdbx_strand_id
1 'polypeptide(L)'
;TLWQKRTGADADLLATATLQFFGACLVAVPLALLSGDGLAVPLLLPVWLGMAWSVLVSSVAGILLLLVLIRRGAVAGVSALLFLVPPVSAAMAYLMFGEALTGLQIAGMVVAAVGVAVANRG
;
A
#
# COMPACT_ATOMS: atom_id res chain seq x y z
N THR A 1 4.52 -17.54 0.18
CA THR A 1 4.93 -17.07 1.52
C THR A 1 5.67 -18.13 2.36
N LEU A 2 5.39 -19.44 2.23
CA LEU A 2 6.18 -20.48 2.94
C LEU A 2 7.52 -20.84 2.27
N TRP A 3 7.60 -20.85 0.93
CA TRP A 3 8.81 -21.22 0.20
C TRP A 3 9.92 -20.14 0.31
N GLN A 4 9.54 -18.87 0.19
CA GLN A 4 10.42 -17.70 0.30
C GLN A 4 11.07 -17.58 1.69
N LYS A 5 10.36 -17.99 2.76
CA LYS A 5 10.88 -17.98 4.14
C LYS A 5 11.94 -19.06 4.37
N ARG A 6 12.05 -20.05 3.47
CA ARG A 6 12.95 -21.21 3.61
C ARG A 6 14.24 -21.08 2.79
N THR A 7 14.28 -20.19 1.79
CA THR A 7 15.42 -20.08 0.85
C THR A 7 16.07 -18.70 0.74
N GLY A 8 15.50 -17.62 1.31
CA GLY A 8 16.00 -16.27 1.04
C GLY A 8 15.91 -15.31 2.23
N ALA A 9 16.74 -15.51 3.25
CA ALA A 9 17.04 -14.43 4.21
C ALA A 9 17.93 -13.33 3.59
N ASP A 10 18.47 -13.58 2.40
CA ASP A 10 19.37 -12.71 1.61
C ASP A 10 18.83 -12.42 0.20
N ALA A 11 17.54 -12.69 -0.04
CA ALA A 11 16.94 -12.47 -1.36
C ALA A 11 16.72 -10.97 -1.57
N ASP A 12 17.45 -10.42 -2.54
CA ASP A 12 17.40 -9.01 -2.90
C ASP A 12 15.94 -8.58 -3.16
N LEU A 13 15.43 -7.66 -2.33
CA LEU A 13 14.01 -7.28 -2.36
C LEU A 13 13.62 -6.68 -3.71
N LEU A 14 14.56 -5.99 -4.37
CA LEU A 14 14.38 -5.49 -5.72
C LEU A 14 14.21 -6.62 -6.73
N ALA A 15 14.97 -7.71 -6.61
CA ALA A 15 14.83 -8.87 -7.47
C ALA A 15 13.47 -9.56 -7.28
N THR A 16 13.00 -9.67 -6.04
CA THR A 16 11.68 -10.23 -5.73
C THR A 16 10.56 -9.34 -6.27
N ALA A 17 10.62 -8.02 -6.05
CA ALA A 17 9.63 -7.09 -6.56
C ALA A 17 9.60 -7.08 -8.10
N THR A 18 10.77 -7.11 -8.74
CA THR A 18 10.90 -7.18 -10.21
C THR A 18 10.23 -8.44 -10.74
N LEU A 19 10.48 -9.60 -10.13
CA LEU A 19 9.86 -10.86 -10.52
C LEU A 19 8.33 -10.83 -10.30
N GLN A 20 7.87 -10.21 -9.22
CA GLN A 20 6.44 -10.06 -8.93
C GLN A 20 5.73 -9.16 -9.96
N PHE A 21 6.33 -8.02 -10.31
CA PHE A 21 5.81 -7.15 -11.38
C PHE A 21 5.86 -7.82 -12.75
N PHE A 22 6.91 -8.59 -13.02
CA PHE A 22 7.02 -9.36 -14.26
C PHE A 22 5.91 -10.43 -14.36
N GLY A 23 5.68 -11.18 -13.28
CA GLY A 23 4.58 -12.14 -13.20
C GLY A 23 3.22 -11.47 -13.33
N ALA A 24 3.01 -10.31 -12.70
CA ALA A 24 1.79 -9.54 -12.85
C ALA A 24 1.59 -9.08 -14.30
N CYS A 25 2.65 -8.63 -14.99
CA CYS A 25 2.61 -8.20 -16.38
C CYS A 25 2.25 -9.37 -17.32
N LEU A 26 2.85 -10.55 -17.10
CA LEU A 26 2.54 -11.77 -17.86
C LEU A 26 1.08 -12.21 -17.76
N VAL A 27 0.37 -11.85 -16.68
CA VAL A 27 -1.06 -12.15 -16.53
C VAL A 27 -1.92 -10.99 -17.03
N ALA A 28 -1.57 -9.76 -16.67
CA ALA A 28 -2.37 -8.58 -16.99
C ALA A 28 -2.41 -8.27 -18.49
N VAL A 29 -1.29 -8.40 -19.21
CA VAL A 29 -1.23 -8.11 -20.66
C VAL A 29 -2.14 -9.05 -21.48
N PRO A 30 -2.06 -10.39 -21.35
CA PRO A 30 -2.97 -11.26 -22.09
C PRO A 30 -4.43 -11.06 -21.69
N LEU A 31 -4.75 -10.83 -20.42
CA LEU A 31 -6.13 -10.53 -20.02
C LEU A 31 -6.65 -9.23 -20.65
N ALA A 32 -5.82 -8.18 -20.71
CA ALA A 32 -6.17 -6.93 -21.36
C ALA A 32 -6.41 -7.11 -22.87
N LEU A 33 -5.57 -7.93 -23.54
CA LEU A 33 -5.74 -8.25 -24.96
C LEU A 33 -7.00 -9.09 -25.23
N LEU A 34 -7.37 -9.98 -24.31
CA LEU A 34 -8.57 -10.84 -24.42
C LEU A 34 -9.88 -10.10 -24.09
N SER A 35 -9.81 -8.95 -23.40
CA SER A 35 -11.00 -8.19 -22.97
C SER A 35 -11.71 -7.44 -24.11
N GLY A 36 -11.17 -7.49 -25.34
CA GLY A 36 -11.84 -6.95 -26.54
C GLY A 36 -11.60 -5.46 -26.81
N ASP A 37 -11.38 -4.65 -25.77
CA ASP A 37 -11.10 -3.20 -25.89
C ASP A 37 -9.63 -2.88 -26.27
N GLY A 38 -8.76 -3.89 -26.30
CA GLY A 38 -7.33 -3.74 -26.60
C GLY A 38 -6.56 -2.95 -25.52
N LEU A 39 -5.29 -2.66 -25.77
CA LEU A 39 -4.45 -1.82 -24.90
C LEU A 39 -4.72 -0.31 -25.11
N ALA A 40 -5.92 0.05 -25.55
CA ALA A 40 -6.30 1.41 -25.90
C ALA A 40 -6.51 2.26 -24.62
N VAL A 41 -5.42 2.65 -23.98
CA VAL A 41 -5.44 3.60 -22.88
C VAL A 41 -5.60 5.01 -23.48
N PRO A 42 -6.59 5.80 -23.06
CA PRO A 42 -6.72 7.16 -23.53
C PRO A 42 -5.45 7.96 -23.25
N LEU A 43 -4.95 8.70 -24.25
CA LEU A 43 -3.78 9.58 -24.13
C LEU A 43 -4.10 10.89 -23.37
N LEU A 44 -5.01 10.81 -22.41
CA LEU A 44 -5.45 11.92 -21.57
C LEU A 44 -4.44 12.09 -20.44
N LEU A 45 -3.85 13.28 -20.33
CA LEU A 45 -2.88 13.61 -19.29
C LEU A 45 -3.35 13.25 -17.86
N PRO A 46 -4.62 13.46 -17.47
CA PRO A 46 -5.13 13.04 -16.15
C PRO A 46 -5.04 11.53 -15.89
N VAL A 47 -5.25 10.71 -16.93
CA VAL A 47 -5.20 9.24 -16.82
C VAL A 47 -3.76 8.80 -16.55
N TRP A 48 -2.81 9.36 -17.28
CA TRP A 48 -1.39 9.07 -17.10
C TRP A 48 -0.84 9.60 -15.78
N LEU A 49 -1.28 10.78 -15.32
CA LEU A 49 -0.96 11.30 -13.99
C LEU A 49 -1.49 10.39 -12.87
N GLY A 50 -2.75 9.94 -12.98
CA GLY A 50 -3.34 9.01 -12.00
C GLY A 50 -2.63 7.65 -11.97
N MET A 51 -2.25 7.12 -13.14
CA MET A 51 -1.43 5.91 -13.23
C MET A 51 -0.04 6.11 -12.63
N ALA A 52 0.64 7.20 -12.96
CA ALA A 52 1.96 7.51 -12.42
C ALA A 52 1.91 7.66 -10.89
N TRP A 53 0.88 8.30 -10.35
CA TRP A 53 0.66 8.40 -8.91
C TRP A 53 0.46 7.02 -8.26
N SER A 54 -0.40 6.19 -8.85
CA SER A 54 -0.68 4.85 -8.32
C SER A 54 0.56 3.95 -8.32
N VAL A 55 1.38 4.04 -9.37
CA VAL A 55 2.60 3.23 -9.48
C VAL A 55 3.71 3.77 -8.58
N LEU A 56 4.06 5.05 -8.71
CA LEU A 56 5.20 5.64 -8.02
C LEU A 56 4.90 5.89 -6.53
N VAL A 57 3.77 6.52 -6.23
CA VAL A 57 3.47 6.89 -4.85
C VAL A 57 2.91 5.71 -4.09
N SER A 58 1.91 4.99 -4.61
CA SER A 58 1.34 3.88 -3.84
C SER A 58 2.24 2.64 -3.84
N SER A 59 2.77 2.23 -4.99
CA SER A 59 3.56 0.99 -5.05
C SER A 59 5.02 1.17 -4.65
N VAL A 60 5.74 2.15 -5.22
CA VAL A 60 7.17 2.34 -4.90
C VAL A 60 7.34 2.85 -3.48
N ALA A 61 6.54 3.82 -3.03
CA ALA A 61 6.63 4.27 -1.63
C ALA A 61 6.26 3.14 -0.66
N GLY A 62 5.29 2.28 -1.00
CA GLY A 62 4.95 1.11 -0.19
C GLY A 62 6.13 0.14 -0.01
N ILE A 63 6.84 -0.19 -1.10
CA ILE A 63 8.01 -1.08 -1.06
C ILE A 63 9.19 -0.43 -0.32
N LEU A 64 9.46 0.86 -0.57
CA LEU A 64 10.50 1.60 0.14
C LEU A 64 10.21 1.70 1.63
N LEU A 65 8.95 1.93 2.01
CA LEU A 65 8.52 1.93 3.40
C LEU A 65 8.76 0.56 4.05
N LEU A 66 8.36 -0.52 3.37
CA LEU A 66 8.63 -1.89 3.81
C LEU A 66 10.13 -2.17 3.99
N LEU A 67 10.96 -1.70 3.05
CA LEU A 67 12.42 -1.81 3.14
C LEU A 67 12.99 -1.04 4.34
N VAL A 68 12.53 0.20 4.56
CA VAL A 68 12.91 1.01 5.72
C VAL A 68 12.51 0.33 7.04
N LEU A 69 11.34 -0.28 7.06
CA LEU A 69 10.81 -1.05 8.20
C LEU A 69 11.70 -2.23 8.57
N ILE A 70 12.00 -3.07 7.58
CA ILE A 70 12.81 -4.28 7.76
C ILE A 70 14.19 -3.88 8.29
N ARG A 71 14.78 -2.82 7.73
CA ARG A 71 16.06 -2.26 8.21
C ARG A 71 16.01 -1.72 9.63
N ARG A 72 14.84 -1.29 10.11
CA ARG A 72 14.65 -0.81 11.49
C ARG A 72 14.36 -1.93 12.50
N GLY A 73 14.29 -3.20 12.07
CA GLY A 73 14.07 -4.35 12.96
C GLY A 73 12.68 -4.41 13.62
N ALA A 74 11.78 -3.49 13.28
CA ALA A 74 10.50 -3.27 13.93
C ALA A 74 9.33 -3.92 13.17
N VAL A 75 9.45 -5.21 12.86
CA VAL A 75 8.37 -5.96 12.16
C VAL A 75 7.05 -5.89 12.96
N ALA A 76 7.11 -5.74 14.28
CA ALA A 76 5.93 -5.60 15.15
C ALA A 76 5.36 -4.17 15.18
N GLY A 77 6.20 -3.12 15.32
CA GLY A 77 5.73 -1.74 15.51
C GLY A 77 4.99 -1.13 14.31
N VAL A 78 5.23 -1.62 13.09
CA VAL A 78 4.63 -1.02 11.90
C VAL A 78 3.35 -1.68 11.43
N SER A 79 3.11 -2.94 11.82
CA SER A 79 1.76 -3.51 11.68
C SER A 79 0.74 -2.66 12.45
N ALA A 80 1.14 -2.08 13.59
CA ALA A 80 0.34 -1.11 14.33
C ALA A 80 0.10 0.19 13.53
N LEU A 81 1.12 0.74 12.86
CA LEU A 81 0.93 1.92 11.99
C LEU A 81 -0.06 1.67 10.84
N LEU A 82 -0.15 0.44 10.31
CA LEU A 82 -1.16 0.08 9.30
C LEU A 82 -2.60 0.17 9.86
N PHE A 83 -2.81 -0.15 11.14
CA PHE A 83 -4.10 0.05 11.80
C PHE A 83 -4.47 1.53 11.98
N LEU A 84 -3.49 2.44 11.85
CA LEU A 84 -3.72 3.88 11.89
C LEU A 84 -4.07 4.49 10.51
N VAL A 85 -4.00 3.72 9.43
CA VAL A 85 -4.32 4.19 8.07
C VAL A 85 -5.79 4.62 7.96
N PRO A 86 -6.80 3.82 8.39
CA PRO A 86 -8.20 4.24 8.33
C PRO A 86 -8.49 5.56 9.06
N PRO A 87 -8.03 5.77 10.32
CA PRO A 87 -8.29 7.04 11.01
C PRO A 87 -7.58 8.23 10.37
N VAL A 88 -6.33 8.08 9.89
CA VAL A 88 -5.63 9.17 9.20
C VAL A 88 -6.35 9.53 7.90
N SER A 89 -6.81 8.54 7.13
CA SER A 89 -7.62 8.79 5.92
C SER A 89 -8.94 9.49 6.24
N ALA A 90 -9.62 9.10 7.32
CA ALA A 90 -10.86 9.77 7.75
C ALA A 90 -10.61 11.22 8.17
N ALA A 91 -9.50 11.50 8.87
CA ALA A 91 -9.10 12.85 9.23
C ALA A 91 -8.73 13.71 8.00
N MET A 92 -8.04 13.13 7.01
CA MET A 92 -7.78 13.82 5.74
C MET A 92 -9.07 14.11 4.97
N ALA A 93 -10.01 13.17 4.93
CA ALA A 93 -11.30 13.36 4.28
C ALA A 93 -12.12 14.48 4.95
N TYR A 94 -12.13 14.54 6.29
CA TYR A 94 -12.72 15.65 7.04
C TYR A 94 -12.17 17.00 6.61
N LEU A 95 -10.84 17.12 6.57
CA LEU A 95 -10.14 18.38 6.31
C LEU A 95 -10.27 18.81 4.84
N MET A 96 -10.18 17.87 3.90
CA MET A 96 -10.19 18.18 2.47
C MET A 96 -11.60 18.30 1.89
N PHE A 97 -12.56 17.51 2.38
CA PHE A 97 -13.91 17.41 1.80
C PHE A 97 -15.01 17.90 2.75
N GLY A 98 -14.70 18.21 4.02
CA GLY A 98 -15.67 18.74 4.98
C GLY A 98 -16.77 17.75 5.38
N GLU A 99 -16.59 16.46 5.15
CA GLU A 99 -17.60 15.45 5.49
C GLU A 99 -17.83 15.39 7.01
N ALA A 100 -19.08 15.44 7.47
CA ALA A 100 -19.38 15.38 8.91
C ALA A 100 -19.00 14.01 9.47
N LEU A 101 -17.92 13.94 10.27
CA LEU A 101 -17.57 12.72 10.98
C LEU A 101 -18.63 12.43 12.03
N THR A 102 -19.21 11.25 11.95
CA THR A 102 -20.12 10.74 12.98
C THR A 102 -19.35 10.49 14.28
N GLY A 103 -20.00 10.68 15.43
CA GLY A 103 -19.37 10.43 16.73
C GLY A 103 -18.77 9.02 16.88
N LEU A 104 -19.34 8.04 16.17
CA LEU A 104 -18.84 6.66 16.11
C LEU A 104 -17.49 6.54 15.36
N GLN A 105 -17.28 7.30 14.29
CA GLN A 105 -15.99 7.34 13.58
C GLN A 105 -14.88 7.94 14.46
N ILE A 106 -15.21 8.99 15.22
CA ILE A 106 -14.28 9.61 16.16
C ILE A 106 -13.91 8.62 17.27
N ALA A 107 -14.88 7.91 17.84
CA ALA A 107 -14.63 6.89 18.86
C ALA A 107 -13.75 5.75 18.32
N GLY A 108 -14.04 5.24 17.12
CA GLY A 108 -13.22 4.21 16.47
C GLY A 108 -11.78 4.66 16.21
N MET A 109 -11.59 5.92 15.83
CA MET A 109 -10.28 6.54 15.62
C MET A 109 -9.46 6.64 16.92
N VAL A 110 -10.11 7.03 18.03
CA VAL A 110 -9.46 7.05 19.35
C VAL A 110 -9.04 5.65 19.79
N VAL A 111 -9.91 4.65 19.63
CA VAL A 111 -9.59 3.26 19.98
C VAL A 111 -8.41 2.72 19.16
N ALA A 112 -8.40 2.96 17.86
CA ALA A 112 -7.28 2.58 16.99
C ALA A 112 -5.97 3.27 17.42
N ALA A 113 -6.01 4.58 17.69
CA ALA A 113 -4.82 5.33 18.13
C ALA A 113 -4.26 4.82 19.46
N VAL A 114 -5.13 4.51 20.43
CA VAL A 114 -4.71 3.93 21.72
C VAL A 114 -4.13 2.53 21.53
N GLY A 115 -4.76 1.68 20.72
CA GLY A 115 -4.24 0.34 20.42
C GLY A 115 -2.84 0.37 19.80
N VAL A 116 -2.60 1.29 18.88
CA VAL A 116 -1.28 1.51 18.27
C VAL A 116 -0.26 2.04 19.28
N ALA A 117 -0.65 3.00 20.12
CA ALA A 117 0.23 3.55 21.15
C ALA A 117 0.66 2.49 22.19
N VAL A 118 -0.23 1.55 22.53
CA VAL A 118 0.08 0.42 23.43
C VAL A 118 0.99 -0.60 22.72
N ALA A 119 0.68 -0.96 21.47
CA ALA A 119 1.47 -1.92 20.71
C ALA A 119 2.90 -1.45 20.41
N ASN A 120 3.13 -0.14 20.32
CA ASN A 120 4.45 0.43 20.03
C ASN A 120 5.27 0.76 21.30
N ARG A 121 4.77 0.44 22.49
CA ARG A 121 5.46 0.65 23.78
C ARG A 121 6.12 -0.62 24.35
N GLY A 122 6.06 -1.75 23.64
CA GLY A 122 6.77 -3.01 23.96
C GLY A 122 7.78 -3.37 22.89
#